data_AF-A0A1V5DZ66-F1
#
_entry.id   AF-A0A1V5DZ66-F1
#
_cell.length_a   1.000
_cell.length_b   1.000
_cell.length_c   1.000
_cell.angle_alpha   90.00
_cell.angle_beta   90.00
_cell.angle_gamma   90.00
#
_symmetry.space_group_name_H-M   'P 1'
#
loop_
_entity.id
_entity.type
_entity.pdbx_description
1 polymer ?
#
loop_
_entity_poly.entity_id
_entity_poly.type
_entity_poly.pdbx_seq_one_letter_code
_entity_poly.pdbx_strand_id
1 'polypeptide(L)'
;MIDFHTHSLFSDGELIPAELVQRAVVRGYQTMAITDHGDQSNIDFIIPRVVYASRILSEAHGIRVIPGIELTHCHPRHLAELAREARRLGARIVIVHGETLVEPVMPGTNAAALTADIDILAHPGLLTEDEARLAKKKKVFLEITTRKGHSLTNGHVAKMARKHGVPLVVNTDSHSPADLVDRATARSIVRGAGLDDKEADAVFENARKLAERIWAGMK
;
A
#
# COMPACT_ATOMS: atom_id res chain seq x y z
N MET A 1 -14.76 -1.11 0.52
CA MET A 1 -13.40 -0.55 0.71
C MET A 1 -12.44 -1.21 -0.28
N ILE A 2 -11.40 -0.51 -0.73
CA ILE A 2 -10.27 -1.09 -1.48
C ILE A 2 -9.03 -0.72 -0.68
N ASP A 3 -8.21 -1.70 -0.37
CA ASP A 3 -7.04 -1.52 0.48
C ASP A 3 -5.88 -2.33 -0.09
N PHE A 4 -4.72 -1.68 -0.22
CA PHE A 4 -3.54 -2.28 -0.81
C PHE A 4 -2.44 -2.56 0.21
N HIS A 5 -2.60 -2.15 1.47
CA HIS A 5 -1.54 -2.24 2.46
C HIS A 5 -2.05 -2.99 3.70
N THR A 6 -1.88 -4.31 3.71
CA THR A 6 -2.22 -5.16 4.87
C THR A 6 -1.21 -6.29 5.05
N HIS A 7 -0.97 -6.64 6.30
CA HIS A 7 0.05 -7.61 6.73
C HIS A 7 -0.58 -8.86 7.32
N SER A 8 0.12 -9.97 7.20
CA SER A 8 -0.28 -11.28 7.69
C SER A 8 0.84 -11.92 8.51
N LEU A 9 0.63 -13.16 8.95
CA LEU A 9 1.64 -13.95 9.66
C LEU A 9 2.86 -14.33 8.81
N PHE A 10 2.91 -13.92 7.53
CA PHE A 10 4.14 -14.05 6.75
C PHE A 10 5.20 -12.99 7.10
N SER A 11 4.81 -11.94 7.82
CA SER A 11 5.72 -10.97 8.42
C SER A 11 5.34 -10.69 9.88
N ASP A 12 4.72 -9.56 10.17
CA ASP A 12 4.41 -9.08 11.53
C ASP A 12 2.91 -8.82 11.76
N GLY A 13 2.06 -9.19 10.79
CA GLY A 13 0.62 -9.22 10.98
C GLY A 13 0.18 -10.34 11.93
N GLU A 14 -0.90 -10.12 12.67
CA GLU A 14 -1.41 -11.04 13.69
C GLU A 14 -2.24 -12.21 13.10
N LEU A 15 -2.58 -12.14 11.81
CA LEU A 15 -3.57 -13.03 11.19
C LEU A 15 -2.98 -13.82 10.02
N ILE A 16 -3.42 -15.07 9.86
CA ILE A 16 -3.19 -15.79 8.59
C ILE A 16 -3.99 -15.10 7.45
N PRO A 17 -3.54 -15.21 6.19
CA PRO A 17 -4.24 -14.66 5.03
C PRO A 17 -5.74 -14.97 4.98
N ALA A 18 -6.15 -16.20 5.29
CA ALA A 18 -7.54 -16.61 5.22
C ALA A 18 -8.44 -15.86 6.24
N GLU A 19 -7.96 -15.67 7.47
CA GLU A 19 -8.70 -14.95 8.49
C GLU A 19 -8.75 -13.46 8.20
N LEU A 20 -7.63 -12.87 7.77
CA LEU A 20 -7.55 -11.47 7.34
C LEU A 20 -8.59 -11.18 6.24
N VAL A 21 -8.62 -12.01 5.20
CA VAL A 21 -9.58 -11.87 4.08
C VAL A 21 -11.02 -12.04 4.56
N GLN A 22 -11.31 -13.03 5.41
CA GLN A 22 -12.66 -13.22 5.94
C GLN A 22 -13.15 -12.00 6.72
N ARG A 23 -12.29 -11.38 7.54
CA ARG A 23 -12.62 -10.16 8.28
C ARG A 23 -12.85 -8.97 7.35
N ALA A 24 -12.06 -8.87 6.28
CA ALA A 24 -12.24 -7.85 5.25
C ALA A 24 -13.60 -7.99 4.53
N VAL A 25 -13.98 -9.22 4.18
CA VAL A 25 -15.28 -9.51 3.55
C VAL A 25 -16.44 -9.07 4.45
N VAL A 26 -16.40 -9.43 5.74
CA VAL A 26 -17.42 -9.02 6.72
C VAL A 26 -17.51 -7.48 6.86
N ARG A 27 -16.39 -6.77 6.70
CA ARG A 27 -16.34 -5.29 6.69
C ARG A 27 -16.67 -4.65 5.34
N GLY A 28 -17.05 -5.43 4.32
CA GLY A 28 -17.48 -4.90 3.01
C GLY A 28 -16.32 -4.46 2.10
N TYR A 29 -15.17 -5.11 2.20
CA TYR A 29 -14.06 -4.91 1.26
C TYR A 29 -14.40 -5.54 -0.10
N GLN A 30 -14.08 -4.82 -1.17
CA GLN A 30 -14.22 -5.29 -2.55
C GLN A 30 -12.89 -5.81 -3.11
N THR A 31 -11.79 -5.24 -2.63
CA THR A 31 -10.43 -5.60 -3.00
C THR A 31 -9.53 -5.38 -1.79
N MET A 32 -8.61 -6.31 -1.59
CA MET A 32 -7.58 -6.26 -0.57
C MET A 32 -6.27 -6.75 -1.18
N ALA A 33 -5.14 -6.14 -0.88
CA ALA A 33 -3.85 -6.73 -1.14
C ALA A 33 -3.19 -7.20 0.16
N ILE A 34 -2.49 -8.33 0.08
CA ILE A 34 -1.64 -8.83 1.16
C ILE A 34 -0.22 -8.45 0.76
N THR A 35 0.40 -7.59 1.56
CA THR A 35 1.66 -6.90 1.28
C THR A 35 2.55 -6.95 2.52
N ASP A 36 2.76 -8.16 3.04
CA ASP A 36 3.69 -8.43 4.12
C ASP A 36 5.05 -7.75 3.93
N HIS A 37 5.72 -7.41 5.03
CA HIS A 37 7.07 -6.86 5.00
C HIS A 37 8.07 -7.83 4.36
N GLY A 38 8.79 -7.33 3.36
CA GLY A 38 9.76 -8.06 2.56
C GLY A 38 11.10 -7.37 2.44
N ASP A 39 12.16 -8.16 2.48
CA ASP A 39 13.53 -7.77 2.13
C ASP A 39 14.27 -8.90 1.40
N GLN A 40 15.58 -8.78 1.22
CA GLN A 40 16.41 -9.81 0.57
C GLN A 40 16.27 -11.21 1.19
N SER A 41 15.89 -11.32 2.46
CA SER A 41 15.91 -12.56 3.22
C SER A 41 14.67 -13.43 3.01
N ASN A 42 13.54 -12.84 2.61
CA ASN A 42 12.24 -13.52 2.70
C ASN A 42 11.30 -13.29 1.51
N ILE A 43 11.60 -12.40 0.56
CA ILE A 43 10.66 -12.08 -0.53
C ILE A 43 10.32 -13.31 -1.40
N ASP A 44 11.27 -14.23 -1.59
CA ASP A 44 11.12 -15.48 -2.32
C ASP A 44 10.31 -16.53 -1.52
N PHE A 45 10.25 -16.38 -0.21
CA PHE A 45 9.37 -17.15 0.65
C PHE A 45 7.94 -16.59 0.62
N ILE A 46 7.77 -15.28 0.81
CA ILE A 46 6.47 -14.64 1.00
C ILE A 46 5.67 -14.62 -0.31
N ILE A 47 6.23 -14.05 -1.38
CA ILE A 47 5.45 -13.70 -2.58
C ILE A 47 4.81 -14.93 -3.23
N PRO A 48 5.51 -16.05 -3.49
CA PRO A 48 4.88 -17.21 -4.12
C PRO A 48 3.73 -17.81 -3.29
N ARG A 49 3.83 -17.76 -1.96
CA ARG A 49 2.80 -18.26 -1.03
C ARG A 49 1.59 -17.35 -1.02
N VAL A 50 1.81 -16.04 -0.99
CA VAL A 50 0.74 -15.04 -1.07
C VAL A 50 0.04 -15.09 -2.44
N VAL A 51 0.76 -15.33 -3.55
CA VAL A 51 0.18 -15.55 -4.87
C VAL A 51 -0.78 -16.73 -4.87
N TYR A 52 -0.35 -17.88 -4.32
CA TYR A 52 -1.21 -19.06 -4.23
C TYR A 52 -2.44 -18.80 -3.35
N ALA A 53 -2.25 -18.25 -2.15
CA ALA A 53 -3.33 -17.94 -1.22
C ALA A 53 -4.34 -16.96 -1.83
N SER A 54 -3.86 -15.89 -2.47
CA SER A 54 -4.70 -14.86 -3.08
C SER A 54 -5.64 -15.42 -4.14
N ARG A 55 -5.17 -16.36 -4.97
CA ARG A 55 -6.01 -17.04 -5.97
C ARG A 55 -7.16 -17.80 -5.31
N ILE A 56 -6.84 -18.69 -4.37
CA ILE A 56 -7.82 -19.53 -3.67
C ILE A 56 -8.83 -18.67 -2.89
N LEU A 57 -8.34 -17.67 -2.16
CA LEU A 57 -9.19 -16.82 -1.32
C LEU A 57 -10.09 -15.91 -2.16
N SER A 58 -9.62 -15.45 -3.32
CA SER A 58 -10.46 -14.66 -4.22
C SER A 58 -11.63 -15.47 -4.78
N GLU A 59 -11.35 -16.71 -5.21
CA GLU A 59 -12.36 -17.64 -5.71
C GLU A 59 -13.38 -18.00 -4.63
N ALA A 60 -12.92 -18.27 -3.40
CA ALA A 60 -13.76 -18.76 -2.31
C ALA A 60 -14.64 -17.68 -1.64
N HIS A 61 -14.17 -16.42 -1.57
CA HIS A 61 -14.83 -15.38 -0.78
C HIS A 61 -15.50 -14.28 -1.61
N GLY A 62 -15.37 -14.31 -2.95
CA GLY A 62 -16.00 -13.30 -3.83
C GLY A 62 -15.40 -11.89 -3.69
N ILE A 63 -14.23 -11.77 -3.08
CA ILE A 63 -13.41 -10.55 -2.97
C ILE A 63 -12.20 -10.67 -3.89
N ARG A 64 -11.65 -9.54 -4.35
CA ARG A 64 -10.39 -9.55 -5.11
C ARG A 64 -9.19 -9.48 -4.15
N VAL A 65 -8.46 -10.57 -3.98
CA VAL A 65 -7.22 -10.60 -3.21
C VAL A 65 -6.04 -10.44 -4.15
N ILE A 66 -5.27 -9.36 -3.98
CA ILE A 66 -4.11 -9.04 -4.81
C ILE A 66 -2.84 -9.47 -4.06
N PRO A 67 -2.02 -10.34 -4.64
CA PRO A 67 -0.76 -10.69 -4.00
C PRO A 67 0.26 -9.57 -4.22
N GLY A 68 0.92 -9.14 -3.16
CA GLY A 68 1.94 -8.10 -3.22
C GLY A 68 3.03 -8.28 -2.18
N ILE A 69 3.78 -7.21 -1.98
CA ILE A 69 4.81 -7.10 -0.96
C ILE A 69 4.98 -5.63 -0.58
N GLU A 70 5.31 -5.36 0.68
CA GLU A 70 5.91 -4.10 1.06
C GLU A 70 7.43 -4.29 1.23
N LEU A 71 8.24 -3.57 0.47
CA LEU A 71 9.68 -3.54 0.69
C LEU A 71 9.99 -2.64 1.89
N THR A 72 10.46 -3.25 2.98
CA THR A 72 10.54 -2.60 4.29
C THR A 72 11.98 -2.56 4.78
N HIS A 73 12.43 -1.38 5.25
CA HIS A 73 13.79 -1.13 5.73
C HIS A 73 14.94 -1.58 4.79
N CYS A 74 14.65 -1.79 3.51
CA CYS A 74 15.63 -2.14 2.49
C CYS A 74 16.57 -0.97 2.22
N HIS A 75 17.88 -1.22 2.10
CA HIS A 75 18.82 -0.14 1.75
C HIS A 75 18.43 0.46 0.38
N PRO A 76 18.37 1.81 0.24
CA PRO A 76 18.03 2.51 -1.00
C PRO A 76 18.69 1.99 -2.29
N ARG A 77 19.95 1.53 -2.22
CA ARG A 77 20.70 1.02 -3.37
C ARG A 77 20.12 -0.26 -3.97
N HIS A 78 19.35 -1.04 -3.19
CA HIS A 78 18.81 -2.34 -3.59
C HIS A 78 17.32 -2.29 -3.94
N LEU A 79 16.60 -1.20 -3.64
CA LEU A 79 15.15 -1.11 -3.86
C LEU A 79 14.74 -1.39 -5.31
N ALA A 80 15.49 -0.87 -6.30
CA ALA A 80 15.18 -1.09 -7.71
C ALA A 80 15.37 -2.56 -8.15
N GLU A 81 16.33 -3.27 -7.54
CA GLU A 81 16.53 -4.69 -7.78
C GLU A 81 15.44 -5.52 -7.12
N LEU A 82 15.15 -5.25 -5.84
CA LEU A 82 14.11 -5.94 -5.08
C LEU A 82 12.71 -5.75 -5.68
N ALA A 83 12.37 -4.56 -6.18
CA ALA A 83 11.10 -4.33 -6.84
C ALA A 83 10.95 -5.21 -8.09
N ARG A 84 12.00 -5.32 -8.92
CA ARG A 84 12.00 -6.21 -10.10
C ARG A 84 11.91 -7.68 -9.70
N GLU A 85 12.62 -8.07 -8.65
CA GLU A 85 12.59 -9.43 -8.13
C GLU A 85 11.21 -9.78 -7.59
N ALA A 86 10.56 -8.87 -6.85
CA ALA A 86 9.20 -9.04 -6.39
C ALA A 86 8.21 -9.28 -7.54
N ARG A 87 8.32 -8.50 -8.63
CA ARG A 87 7.52 -8.75 -9.85
C ARG A 87 7.79 -10.12 -10.44
N ARG A 88 9.05 -10.54 -10.54
CA ARG A 88 9.45 -11.85 -11.07
C ARG A 88 8.86 -13.00 -10.25
N LEU A 89 8.81 -12.84 -8.93
CA LEU A 89 8.22 -13.81 -8.01
C LEU A 89 6.68 -13.82 -8.02
N GLY A 90 6.06 -12.83 -8.66
CA GLY A 90 4.62 -12.78 -8.92
C GLY A 90 3.86 -11.68 -8.18
N ALA A 91 4.54 -10.77 -7.48
CA ALA A 91 3.89 -9.63 -6.82
C ALA A 91 3.19 -8.73 -7.86
N ARG A 92 1.88 -8.57 -7.69
CA ARG A 92 1.00 -7.79 -8.57
C ARG A 92 0.87 -6.35 -8.11
N ILE A 93 1.20 -6.10 -6.84
CA ILE A 93 1.42 -4.77 -6.29
C ILE A 93 2.74 -4.77 -5.50
N VAL A 94 3.54 -3.72 -5.66
CA VAL A 94 4.78 -3.51 -4.88
C VAL A 94 4.67 -2.16 -4.19
N ILE A 95 4.76 -2.21 -2.87
CA ILE A 95 4.74 -1.04 -1.98
C ILE A 95 6.14 -0.88 -1.41
N VAL A 96 6.54 0.36 -1.09
CA VAL A 96 7.76 0.61 -0.30
C VAL A 96 7.40 1.36 0.95
N HIS A 97 7.93 0.89 2.07
CA HIS A 97 7.84 1.56 3.36
C HIS A 97 8.57 2.90 3.30
N GLY A 98 7.82 3.99 3.28
CA GLY A 98 8.38 5.33 3.20
C GLY A 98 8.96 5.83 4.53
N GLU A 99 9.59 7.01 4.49
CA GLU A 99 10.30 7.63 5.62
C GLU A 99 9.37 8.21 6.69
N THR A 100 8.51 7.37 7.26
CA THR A 100 7.58 7.70 8.33
C THR A 100 8.28 8.32 9.55
N LEU A 101 7.54 9.06 10.38
CA LEU A 101 8.10 9.73 11.57
C LEU A 101 8.28 8.81 12.78
N VAL A 102 7.66 7.62 12.76
CA VAL A 102 7.58 6.75 13.95
C VAL A 102 8.63 5.64 13.96
N GLU A 103 9.43 5.52 12.90
CA GLU A 103 10.39 4.43 12.71
C GLU A 103 11.69 4.91 12.05
N PRO A 104 12.81 4.22 12.29
CA PRO A 104 14.13 4.66 11.84
C PRO A 104 14.43 4.28 10.38
N VAL A 105 13.59 4.72 9.44
CA VAL A 105 13.79 4.44 8.01
C VAL A 105 15.00 5.22 7.48
N MET A 106 15.82 4.58 6.65
CA MET A 106 17.05 5.19 6.12
C MET A 106 16.72 6.39 5.23
N PRO A 107 17.34 7.58 5.41
CA PRO A 107 17.14 8.71 4.52
C PRO A 107 17.52 8.40 3.07
N GLY A 108 16.73 8.91 2.12
CA GLY A 108 16.86 8.64 0.69
C GLY A 108 16.09 7.39 0.23
N THR A 109 15.37 6.72 1.12
CA THR A 109 14.47 5.60 0.81
C THR A 109 13.34 6.08 -0.09
N ASN A 110 12.69 7.20 0.24
CA ASN A 110 11.60 7.76 -0.57
C ASN A 110 12.07 8.04 -2.01
N ALA A 111 13.16 8.78 -2.18
CA ALA A 111 13.72 9.10 -3.49
C ALA A 111 14.09 7.83 -4.29
N ALA A 112 14.75 6.85 -3.67
CA ALA A 112 15.11 5.60 -4.34
C ALA A 112 13.89 4.78 -4.73
N ALA A 113 12.91 4.65 -3.84
CA ALA A 113 11.63 3.97 -4.08
C ALA A 113 10.92 4.55 -5.30
N LEU A 114 10.83 5.88 -5.40
CA LEU A 114 10.19 6.57 -6.52
C LEU A 114 10.92 6.39 -7.87
N THR A 115 12.18 5.95 -7.87
CA THR A 115 12.89 5.59 -9.09
C THR A 115 12.73 4.13 -9.50
N ALA A 116 12.31 3.27 -8.57
CA ALA A 116 12.07 1.84 -8.76
C ALA A 116 10.68 1.55 -9.38
N ASP A 117 10.45 0.28 -9.73
CA ASP A 117 9.19 -0.19 -10.31
C ASP A 117 8.15 -0.55 -9.23
N ILE A 118 7.64 0.48 -8.55
CA ILE A 118 6.69 0.35 -7.44
C ILE A 118 5.35 0.99 -7.78
N ASP A 119 4.28 0.59 -7.10
CA ASP A 119 2.94 1.16 -7.27
C ASP A 119 2.66 2.27 -6.26
N ILE A 120 3.04 2.07 -5.00
CA ILE A 120 2.69 2.95 -3.87
C ILE A 120 3.93 3.21 -3.03
N LEU A 121 4.16 4.48 -2.68
CA LEU A 121 5.05 4.85 -1.59
C LEU A 121 4.19 5.00 -0.31
N ALA A 122 4.30 4.04 0.60
CA ALA A 122 3.52 3.98 1.83
C ALA A 122 4.03 4.99 2.86
N HIS A 123 3.10 5.60 3.62
CA HIS A 123 3.36 6.57 4.69
C HIS A 123 4.72 7.30 4.61
N PRO A 124 4.92 8.16 3.59
CA PRO A 124 6.25 8.70 3.23
C PRO A 124 6.82 9.74 4.21
N GLY A 125 6.17 9.94 5.36
CA GLY A 125 6.54 10.96 6.32
C GLY A 125 6.49 12.36 5.71
N LEU A 126 7.62 13.08 5.82
CA LEU A 126 7.76 14.47 5.38
C LEU A 126 8.39 14.57 3.98
N LEU A 127 7.76 13.94 2.97
CA LEU A 127 8.29 13.97 1.61
C LEU A 127 8.54 15.41 1.09
N THR A 128 9.59 15.55 0.28
CA THR A 128 10.01 16.81 -0.34
C THR A 128 9.18 17.13 -1.58
N GLU A 129 9.28 18.38 -2.07
CA GLU A 129 8.66 18.75 -3.35
C GLU A 129 9.24 17.97 -4.54
N ASP A 130 10.54 17.69 -4.51
CA ASP A 130 11.21 16.94 -5.57
C ASP A 130 10.71 15.49 -5.60
N GLU A 131 10.51 14.87 -4.44
CA GLU A 131 9.91 13.54 -4.33
C GLU A 131 8.45 13.55 -4.81
N ALA A 132 7.65 14.55 -4.44
CA ALA A 132 6.28 14.67 -4.93
C ALA A 132 6.23 14.82 -6.48
N ARG A 133 7.12 15.65 -7.06
CA ARG A 133 7.24 15.78 -8.52
C ARG A 133 7.69 14.48 -9.18
N LEU A 134 8.62 13.76 -8.55
CA LEU A 134 9.10 12.48 -9.04
C LEU A 134 7.99 11.42 -9.00
N ALA A 135 7.21 11.34 -7.92
CA ALA A 135 6.05 10.46 -7.80
C ALA A 135 5.03 10.71 -8.92
N LYS A 136 4.71 11.99 -9.20
CA LYS A 136 3.85 12.35 -10.34
C LYS A 136 4.42 11.88 -11.68
N LYS A 137 5.70 12.16 -11.93
CA LYS A 137 6.38 11.79 -13.19
C LYS A 137 6.39 10.27 -13.39
N LYS A 138 6.61 9.53 -12.31
CA LYS A 138 6.73 8.06 -12.31
C LYS A 138 5.38 7.35 -12.18
N LYS A 139 4.30 8.10 -11.96
CA LYS A 139 2.93 7.59 -11.76
C LYS A 139 2.83 6.65 -10.55
N VAL A 140 3.64 6.91 -9.53
CA VAL A 140 3.59 6.24 -8.23
C VAL A 140 2.56 6.97 -7.38
N PHE A 141 1.72 6.21 -6.68
CA PHE A 141 0.73 6.76 -5.77
C PHE A 141 1.38 7.08 -4.42
N LEU A 142 0.90 8.12 -3.75
CA LEU A 142 1.26 8.37 -2.35
C LEU A 142 0.12 7.90 -1.44
N GLU A 143 0.49 7.30 -0.33
CA GLU A 143 -0.47 6.77 0.63
C GLU A 143 -0.90 7.82 1.66
N ILE A 144 -2.21 7.89 1.87
CA ILE A 144 -2.81 8.35 3.13
C ILE A 144 -3.12 7.09 3.94
N THR A 145 -2.52 6.93 5.11
CA THR A 145 -2.74 5.71 5.92
C THR A 145 -3.72 5.96 7.06
N THR A 146 -4.51 4.96 7.42
CA THR A 146 -5.32 4.98 8.65
C THR A 146 -4.55 4.47 9.87
N ARG A 147 -3.34 3.94 9.69
CA ARG A 147 -2.52 3.40 10.77
C ARG A 147 -2.08 4.47 11.73
N LYS A 148 -2.35 4.24 13.01
CA LYS A 148 -1.91 5.11 14.11
C LYS A 148 -0.40 5.29 14.07
N GLY A 149 0.07 6.53 14.21
CA GLY A 149 1.50 6.87 14.17
C GLY A 149 1.94 7.20 12.75
N HIS A 150 1.81 6.27 11.80
CA HIS A 150 2.14 6.53 10.39
C HIS A 150 1.23 7.63 9.78
N SER A 151 0.00 7.78 10.28
CA SER A 151 -0.94 8.81 9.86
C SER A 151 -0.57 10.24 10.27
N LEU A 152 0.46 10.44 11.11
CA LEU A 152 0.82 11.76 11.66
C LEU A 152 1.17 12.78 10.58
N THR A 153 1.67 12.35 9.42
CA THR A 153 2.03 13.23 8.30
C THR A 153 1.00 13.26 7.18
N ASN A 154 -0.16 12.62 7.32
CA ASN A 154 -1.19 12.59 6.27
C ASN A 154 -1.53 13.98 5.71
N GLY A 155 -1.60 15.01 6.57
CA GLY A 155 -1.84 16.38 6.14
C GLY A 155 -0.74 16.96 5.24
N HIS A 156 0.52 16.63 5.54
CA HIS A 156 1.66 17.01 4.71
C HIS A 156 1.63 16.26 3.37
N VAL A 157 1.37 14.95 3.39
CA VAL A 157 1.25 14.13 2.18
C VAL A 157 0.14 14.65 1.27
N ALA A 158 -1.03 14.92 1.82
CA ALA A 158 -2.16 15.49 1.09
C ALA A 158 -1.83 16.86 0.47
N LYS A 159 -1.18 17.75 1.23
CA LYS A 159 -0.73 19.06 0.73
C LYS A 159 0.25 18.92 -0.44
N MET A 160 1.24 18.03 -0.35
CA MET A 160 2.22 17.80 -1.41
C MET A 160 1.59 17.18 -2.65
N ALA A 161 0.73 16.17 -2.45
CA ALA A 161 0.01 15.53 -3.54
C ALA A 161 -0.89 16.52 -4.29
N ARG A 162 -1.66 17.35 -3.58
CA ARG A 162 -2.47 18.43 -4.18
C ARG A 162 -1.61 19.41 -4.97
N LYS A 163 -0.52 19.91 -4.37
CA LYS A 163 0.37 20.91 -4.99
C LYS A 163 1.00 20.41 -6.28
N HIS A 164 1.36 19.14 -6.36
CA HIS A 164 2.08 18.55 -7.50
C HIS A 164 1.23 17.61 -8.37
N GLY A 165 -0.06 17.49 -8.06
CA GLY A 165 -1.02 16.65 -8.79
C GLY A 165 -0.74 15.15 -8.70
N VAL A 166 -0.11 14.68 -7.62
CA VAL A 166 0.20 13.26 -7.39
C VAL A 166 -1.07 12.51 -7.01
N PRO A 167 -1.37 11.34 -7.61
CA PRO A 167 -2.54 10.58 -7.21
C PRO A 167 -2.35 9.98 -5.81
N LEU A 168 -3.39 10.09 -4.99
CA LEU A 168 -3.45 9.52 -3.64
C LEU A 168 -4.26 8.22 -3.64
N VAL A 169 -3.90 7.32 -2.71
CA VAL A 169 -4.72 6.18 -2.27
C VAL A 169 -4.83 6.19 -0.74
N VAL A 170 -5.87 5.56 -0.21
CA VAL A 170 -6.02 5.35 1.24
C VAL A 170 -5.94 3.87 1.56
N ASN A 171 -5.05 3.51 2.47
CA ASN A 171 -4.85 2.13 2.93
C ASN A 171 -4.81 2.08 4.46
N THR A 172 -4.94 0.88 5.02
CA THR A 172 -4.98 0.73 6.48
C THR A 172 -3.65 0.44 7.12
N ASP A 173 -2.72 -0.16 6.38
CA ASP A 173 -1.49 -0.73 6.94
C ASP A 173 -1.81 -1.66 8.13
N SER A 174 -2.79 -2.55 7.88
CA SER A 174 -3.38 -3.40 8.92
C SER A 174 -2.43 -4.50 9.37
N HIS A 175 -2.13 -4.53 10.66
CA HIS A 175 -1.37 -5.61 11.31
C HIS A 175 -2.28 -6.42 12.24
N SER A 176 -3.24 -5.77 12.89
CA SER A 176 -4.20 -6.36 13.81
C SER A 176 -5.63 -6.32 13.25
N PRO A 177 -6.55 -7.17 13.75
CA PRO A 177 -7.97 -7.11 13.36
C PRO A 177 -8.64 -5.73 13.57
N ALA A 178 -8.11 -4.94 14.51
CA ALA A 178 -8.65 -3.63 14.87
C ALA A 178 -8.26 -2.53 13.87
N ASP A 179 -7.20 -2.72 13.08
CA ASP A 179 -6.72 -1.75 12.10
C ASP A 179 -7.63 -1.66 10.86
N LEU A 180 -8.35 -2.74 10.54
CA LEU A 180 -9.30 -2.75 9.42
C LEU A 180 -10.44 -1.76 9.66
N VAL A 181 -10.57 -0.79 8.77
CA VAL A 181 -11.65 0.21 8.81
C VAL A 181 -12.70 -0.01 7.73
N ASP A 182 -13.88 0.58 7.87
CA ASP A 182 -14.86 0.65 6.79
C ASP A 182 -14.63 1.89 5.88
N ARG A 183 -15.37 1.96 4.77
CA ARG A 183 -15.23 3.08 3.82
C ARG A 183 -15.58 4.44 4.44
N ALA A 184 -16.54 4.48 5.36
CA ALA A 184 -16.98 5.73 6.01
C ALA A 184 -15.88 6.30 6.92
N THR A 185 -15.23 5.42 7.69
CA THR A 185 -14.08 5.76 8.55
C THR A 185 -12.89 6.20 7.70
N ALA A 186 -12.54 5.44 6.65
CA ALA A 186 -11.48 5.84 5.72
C ALA A 186 -11.75 7.23 5.10
N ARG A 187 -12.99 7.52 4.69
CA ARG A 187 -13.36 8.84 4.15
C ARG A 187 -13.18 9.95 5.19
N SER A 188 -13.55 9.69 6.44
CA SER A 188 -13.33 10.65 7.54
C SER A 188 -11.85 10.95 7.76
N ILE A 189 -10.98 9.93 7.68
CA ILE A 189 -9.52 10.09 7.83
C ILE A 189 -8.94 10.86 6.64
N VAL A 190 -9.35 10.55 5.42
CA VAL A 190 -8.95 11.29 4.21
C VAL A 190 -9.34 12.77 4.32
N ARG A 191 -10.56 13.07 4.78
CA ARG A 191 -10.97 14.46 5.06
C ARG A 191 -10.16 15.09 6.20
N GLY A 192 -9.86 14.31 7.25
CA GLY A 192 -8.99 14.71 8.35
C GLY A 192 -7.55 15.05 7.90
N ALA A 193 -7.08 14.46 6.80
CA ALA A 193 -5.83 14.85 6.15
C ALA A 193 -5.91 16.21 5.42
N GLY A 194 -7.06 16.88 5.43
CA GLY A 194 -7.26 18.19 4.83
C GLY A 194 -7.72 18.16 3.37
N LEU A 195 -8.22 17.02 2.88
CA LEU A 195 -8.82 16.85 1.56
C LEU A 195 -10.32 17.19 1.60
N ASP A 196 -10.83 17.88 0.58
CA ASP A 196 -12.27 18.13 0.45
C ASP A 196 -13.03 16.88 -0.03
N ASP A 197 -14.36 16.97 -0.16
CA ASP A 197 -15.17 15.81 -0.56
C ASP A 197 -14.90 15.33 -1.99
N LYS A 198 -14.58 16.25 -2.93
CA LYS A 198 -14.25 15.88 -4.32
C LYS A 198 -12.91 15.19 -4.38
N GLU A 199 -11.94 15.69 -3.63
CA GLU A 199 -10.61 15.09 -3.52
C GLU A 199 -10.68 13.73 -2.81
N ALA A 200 -11.48 13.61 -1.75
CA ALA A 200 -11.72 12.32 -1.10
C ALA A 200 -12.32 11.31 -2.07
N ASP A 201 -13.33 11.70 -2.86
CA ASP A 201 -13.90 10.84 -3.90
C ASP A 201 -12.86 10.45 -4.95
N ALA A 202 -11.95 11.36 -5.33
CA ALA A 202 -10.82 11.07 -6.21
C ALA A 202 -9.84 10.04 -5.62
N VAL A 203 -9.58 10.05 -4.30
CA VAL A 203 -8.74 9.04 -3.63
C VAL A 203 -9.36 7.64 -3.78
N PHE A 204 -10.66 7.49 -3.56
CA PHE A 204 -11.34 6.19 -3.74
C PHE A 204 -11.42 5.77 -5.20
N GLU A 205 -11.61 6.71 -6.12
CA GLU A 205 -11.62 6.44 -7.56
C GLU A 205 -10.23 6.03 -8.09
N ASN A 206 -9.16 6.62 -7.56
CA ASN A 206 -7.79 6.21 -7.82
C ASN A 206 -7.56 4.75 -7.39
N ALA A 207 -8.01 4.40 -6.18
CA ALA A 207 -7.91 3.02 -5.69
C ALA A 207 -8.70 2.04 -6.57
N ARG A 208 -9.91 2.41 -7.01
CA ARG A 208 -10.71 1.60 -7.95
C ARG A 208 -9.97 1.37 -9.27
N LYS A 209 -9.44 2.43 -9.89
CA LYS A 209 -8.68 2.34 -11.15
C LYS A 209 -7.42 1.50 -11.02
N LEU A 210 -6.69 1.64 -9.91
CA LEU A 210 -5.50 0.84 -9.64
C LEU A 210 -5.86 -0.64 -9.50
N ALA A 211 -6.88 -0.96 -8.70
CA ALA A 211 -7.37 -2.33 -8.53
C ALA A 211 -7.81 -2.95 -9.87
N GLU A 212 -8.55 -2.22 -10.69
CA GLU A 212 -8.98 -2.70 -12.01
C GLU A 212 -7.82 -2.96 -12.96
N ARG A 213 -6.83 -2.06 -13.00
CA ARG A 213 -5.62 -2.23 -13.80
C ARG A 213 -4.85 -3.49 -13.40
N ILE A 214 -4.63 -3.68 -12.10
CA ILE A 214 -3.90 -4.84 -11.59
C ILE A 214 -4.67 -6.13 -11.87
N TRP A 215 -5.98 -6.13 -11.57
CA TRP A 215 -6.84 -7.30 -11.72
C TRP A 215 -7.01 -7.72 -13.18
N ALA A 216 -7.12 -6.75 -14.10
CA ALA A 216 -7.21 -7.03 -15.54
C ALA A 216 -5.95 -7.75 -16.05
N GLY A 217 -4.77 -7.41 -15.55
CA GLY A 217 -3.55 -8.12 -15.92
C GLY A 217 -3.42 -9.51 -15.29
N MET A 218 -4.18 -9.82 -14.22
CA MET A 218 -4.12 -11.12 -13.51
C MET A 218 -4.92 -12.21 -14.21
N LYS A 219 -5.85 -11.82 -15.09
CA LYS A 219 -6.59 -12.71 -15.98
C LYS A 219 -5.76 -13.06 -17.21
#